data_AF-A0A7C7CPZ0-F1
#
_entry.id   AF-A0A7C7CPZ0-F1
#
_cell.length_a   1.000
_cell.length_b   1.000
_cell.length_c   1.000
_cell.angle_alpha   90.00
_cell.angle_beta   90.00
_cell.angle_gamma   90.00
#
_symmetry.space_group_name_H-M   'P 1'
#
loop_
_entity.id
_entity.type
_entity.pdbx_description
1 polymer ?
#
loop_
_entity_poly.entity_id
_entity_poly.type
_entity_poly.pdbx_seq_one_letter_code
_entity_poly.pdbx_strand_id
1 'polypeptide(L)' 'EEGKCDQCSGELIQRDDDQPNVIRERLKVYKRQTEPLIAYYAERDQLIRINGVGTIEEVTARILENLPKEE' A
#
# COMPACT_ATOMS: atom_id res chain seq x y z
N GLU A 1 -10.97 -17.89 14.18
CA GLU A 1 -11.98 -17.26 15.06
C GLU A 1 -11.96 -15.76 14.79
N GLU A 2 -13.11 -15.08 14.81
CA GLU A 2 -13.14 -13.63 14.62
C GLU A 2 -12.35 -12.93 15.75
N GLY A 3 -11.54 -11.93 15.42
CA GLY A 3 -10.70 -11.22 16.39
C GLY A 3 -9.46 -11.98 16.89
N LYS A 4 -9.08 -13.09 16.25
CA LYS A 4 -7.88 -13.87 16.60
C LYS A 4 -6.89 -13.94 15.43
N CYS A 5 -5.60 -13.95 15.74
CA CYS A 5 -4.53 -14.08 14.76
C CYS A 5 -4.53 -15.49 14.14
N ASP A 6 -4.49 -15.54 12.80
CA ASP A 6 -4.50 -16.79 12.03
C ASP A 6 -3.23 -17.65 12.23
N GLN A 7 -2.15 -17.08 12.79
CA GLN A 7 -0.87 -17.78 12.98
C GLN A 7 -0.61 -18.22 14.42
N CYS A 8 -0.96 -17.39 15.41
CA CYS A 8 -0.60 -17.62 16.82
C CYS A 8 -1.78 -17.55 17.79
N SER A 9 -3.00 -17.32 17.30
CA SER A 9 -4.22 -17.17 18.12
C SER A 9 -4.21 -16.01 19.12
N GLY A 10 -3.29 -15.05 18.99
CA GLY A 10 -3.29 -13.80 19.75
C GLY A 10 -4.54 -12.95 19.46
N GLU A 11 -4.91 -12.09 20.41
CA GLU A 11 -6.05 -11.17 20.24
C GLU A 11 -5.70 -10.04 19.28
N LEU A 12 -6.59 -9.81 18.31
CA LEU A 12 -6.49 -8.69 17.39
C LEU A 12 -7.15 -7.46 18.03
N ILE A 13 -6.51 -6.31 17.85
CA ILE A 13 -7.03 -5.01 18.24
C ILE A 13 -7.15 -4.13 17.01
N GLN A 14 -8.11 -3.21 17.02
CA GLN A 14 -8.10 -2.09 16.10
C GLN A 14 -7.01 -1.11 16.53
N ARG A 15 -6.23 -0.60 15.58
CA ARG A 15 -5.23 0.42 15.90
C ARG A 15 -5.92 1.75 16.21
N ASP A 16 -5.37 2.51 17.15
CA ASP A 16 -5.91 3.81 17.55
C ASP A 16 -5.99 4.82 16.39
N ASP A 17 -5.14 4.67 15.37
CA ASP A 17 -5.08 5.56 14.22
C ASP A 17 -6.01 5.17 13.05
N ASP A 18 -6.74 4.06 13.17
CA ASP A 18 -7.77 3.62 12.20
C ASP A 18 -9.10 4.35 12.41
N GLN A 19 -9.03 5.66 12.68
CA GLN A 19 -10.19 6.54 12.89
C GLN A 19 -10.37 7.50 11.71
N PRO A 20 -11.61 7.81 11.26
CA PRO A 20 -11.84 8.60 10.06
C PRO A 20 -11.16 9.98 10.05
N ASN A 21 -11.08 10.66 11.18
CA ASN A 21 -10.37 11.94 11.30
C ASN A 21 -8.86 11.76 11.10
N VAL A 22 -8.26 10.75 11.73
CA VAL A 22 -6.82 10.45 11.61
C VAL A 22 -6.46 10.03 10.20
N ILE A 23 -7.28 9.19 9.56
CA ILE A 23 -7.09 8.77 8.16
C ILE A 23 -7.07 9.97 7.21
N ARG A 24 -8.00 10.94 7.38
CA ARG A 24 -8.01 12.15 6.55
C ARG A 24 -6.74 12.96 6.70
N GLU A 25 -6.24 13.13 7.93
CA GLU A 25 -4.97 13.83 8.16
C GLU A 25 -3.78 13.06 7.58
N ARG A 26 -3.72 11.73 7.73
CA ARG A 26 -2.69 10.89 7.10
C ARG A 26 -2.66 11.04 5.58
N LEU A 27 -3.83 11.07 4.93
CA LEU A 27 -3.92 11.29 3.48
C LEU A 27 -3.46 12.70 3.07
N LYS A 28 -3.77 13.74 3.84
CA LYS A 28 -3.25 15.11 3.59
C LYS A 28 -1.72 15.15 3.70
N VAL A 29 -1.16 14.50 4.71
CA VAL A 29 0.31 14.43 4.90
C VAL A 29 0.96 13.66 3.75
N TYR A 30 0.41 12.51 3.34
CA TYR A 30 0.88 11.74 2.18
C TYR A 30 0.92 12.61 0.91
N LYS A 31 -0.18 13.31 0.61
CA LYS A 31 -0.26 14.22 -0.56
C LYS A 31 0.81 15.31 -0.54
N ARG A 32 1.13 15.84 0.65
CA ARG A 32 2.12 16.91 0.80
C ARG A 32 3.56 16.40 0.76
N GLN A 33 3.85 15.25 1.34
CA GLN A 33 5.22 14.81 1.62
C GLN A 33 5.68 13.64 0.75
N THR A 34 4.77 12.74 0.37
CA THR A 34 5.11 11.50 -0.33
C THR A 34 4.72 11.55 -1.80
N GLU A 35 3.55 12.10 -2.14
CA GLU A 35 3.09 12.22 -3.53
C GLU A 35 4.09 12.93 -4.47
N PRO A 36 4.86 13.97 -4.05
CA PRO A 36 5.89 14.57 -4.90
C PRO A 36 6.98 13.59 -5.37
N LEU A 37 7.22 12.49 -4.64
CA LEU A 37 8.18 11.45 -5.06
C LEU A 37 7.75 10.75 -6.35
N ILE A 38 6.46 10.79 -6.71
CA ILE A 38 5.97 10.25 -7.98
C ILE A 38 6.65 10.96 -9.15
N ALA A 39 6.74 12.29 -9.13
CA ALA A 39 7.44 13.06 -10.16
C ALA A 39 8.94 12.74 -10.16
N TYR A 40 9.55 12.67 -8.98
CA TYR A 40 10.97 12.35 -8.82
C TYR A 40 11.37 11.03 -9.49
N TYR A 41 10.60 9.95 -9.29
CA TYR A 41 10.88 8.65 -9.93
C TYR A 41 10.46 8.60 -11.40
N ALA A 42 9.41 9.34 -11.78
CA ALA A 42 8.98 9.42 -13.18
C ALA A 42 10.05 10.05 -14.08
N GLU A 43 10.69 11.13 -13.62
CA GLU A 43 11.77 11.82 -14.34
C GLU A 43 13.03 10.96 -14.56
N ARG A 44 13.14 9.82 -13.86
CA ARG A 44 14.28 8.90 -13.92
C ARG A 44 13.97 7.61 -14.66
N ASP A 45 12.78 7.49 -15.25
CA ASP A 45 12.28 6.25 -15.84
C ASP A 45 12.26 5.06 -14.84
N GLN A 46 12.10 5.37 -13.54
CA GLN A 46 12.06 4.39 -12.45
C GLN A 46 10.67 4.22 -11.83
N LEU A 47 9.64 4.86 -12.40
CA LEU A 47 8.27 4.76 -11.91
C LEU A 47 7.46 3.75 -12.72
N ILE A 48 6.94 2.73 -12.04
CA ILE A 48 5.95 1.80 -12.57
C ILE A 48 4.62 2.01 -11.81
N ARG A 49 3.54 2.30 -12.54
CA ARG A 49 2.21 2.53 -11.95
C ARG A 49 1.37 1.27 -12.04
N ILE A 50 0.90 0.78 -10.89
CA ILE A 50 0.05 -0.41 -10.80
C ILE A 50 -1.30 -0.03 -10.17
N ASN A 51 -2.40 -0.59 -10.69
CA ASN A 51 -3.72 -0.47 -10.06
C ASN A 51 -3.81 -1.39 -8.83
N GLY A 52 -3.94 -0.77 -7.65
CA GLY A 52 -4.04 -1.46 -6.35
C GLY A 52 -5.45 -1.94 -5.96
N VAL A 53 -6.46 -1.84 -6.84
CA VAL A 53 -7.82 -2.33 -6.58
C VAL A 53 -8.01 -3.72 -7.20
N GLY A 54 -8.48 -4.69 -6.39
CA GLY A 54 -8.72 -6.07 -6.79
C GLY A 54 -8.46 -7.06 -5.65
N THR A 55 -8.42 -8.35 -5.96
CA THR A 55 -7.94 -9.37 -5.00
C THR A 55 -6.43 -9.28 -4.80
N ILE A 56 -5.91 -9.93 -3.75
CA ILE A 56 -4.47 -9.98 -3.49
C ILE A 56 -3.73 -10.62 -4.67
N GLU A 57 -4.28 -11.69 -5.23
CA GLU A 57 -3.71 -12.44 -6.36
C GLU A 57 -3.65 -11.56 -7.62
N GLU A 58 -4.72 -10.83 -7.93
CA GLU A 58 -4.78 -9.92 -9.08
C GLU A 58 -3.75 -8.80 -8.99
N VAL A 59 -3.65 -8.16 -7.81
CA VAL A 59 -2.69 -7.08 -7.59
C VAL A 59 -1.26 -7.61 -7.62
N THR A 60 -1.01 -8.78 -7.03
CA THR A 60 0.30 -9.45 -7.04
C THR A 60 0.74 -9.78 -8.46
N ALA A 61 -0.15 -10.34 -9.29
CA ALA A 61 0.16 -10.65 -10.69
C ALA A 61 0.55 -9.39 -11.47
N ARG A 62 -0.22 -8.30 -11.34
CA ARG A 62 0.10 -7.01 -11.99
C ARG A 62 1.47 -6.48 -11.57
N ILE A 63 1.83 -6.60 -10.29
CA ILE A 63 3.16 -6.19 -9.81
C ILE A 63 4.24 -7.02 -10.50
N LEU A 64 4.15 -8.35 -10.43
CA LEU A 64 5.17 -9.26 -10.97
C LEU A 64 5.34 -9.14 -12.48
N GLU A 65 4.26 -8.95 -13.23
CA GLU A 65 4.29 -8.78 -14.69
C GLU A 65 5.03 -7.52 -15.14
N ASN A 66 5.05 -6.48 -14.30
CA ASN A 66 5.67 -5.20 -14.62
C ASN A 66 7.05 -5.02 -13.97
N LEU A 67 7.48 -5.90 -13.05
CA LEU A 67 8.82 -5.82 -12.50
C LEU A 67 9.87 -6.17 -13.57
N PRO A 68 11.01 -5.47 -13.59
CA PRO A 68 12.12 -5.86 -14.45
C PRO A 68 12.56 -7.28 -14.09
N LYS A 69 12.72 -8.12 -15.11
CA LYS A 69 13.27 -9.47 -14.93
C LYS A 69 14.77 -9.36 -14.74
N GLU A 70 15.29 -10.04 -13.73
CA GLU A 70 16.73 -10.25 -13.61
C GLU A 70 17.21 -11.07 -14.83
N GLU A 71 18.31 -10.63 -15.44
CA GLU A 71 18.99 -11.36 -16.55
C GLU A 71 19.72 -12.62 -16.04
#